data_AF-A0A7W1KM74-F1
#
_entry.id   AF-A0A7W1KM74-F1
#
_cell.length_a   1.000
_cell.length_b   1.000
_cell.length_c   1.000
_cell.angle_alpha   90.00
_cell.angle_beta   90.00
_cell.angle_gamma   90.00
#
_symmetry.space_group_name_H-M   'P 1'
#
loop_
_entity.id
_entity.type
_entity.pdbx_description
1 polymer ?
#
loop_
_entity_poly.entity_id
_entity_poly.type
_entity_poly.pdbx_seq_one_letter_code
_entity_poly.pdbx_strand_id
1 'polypeptide(L)'
;TLIRGVVEDLAAGLGPAEIAGAFHNSVRDIVVTVVDRLRRHTGISRVALTGGVFQNALLTGRVVDSLERKGCEVLLQRRVPCNDGGLSLGQAYVAGLVAAGGQLCA
;
A
#
# COMPACT_ATOMS: atom_id res chain seq x y z
N THR A 1 2.89 -19.64 2.24
CA THR A 1 3.02 -18.25 2.74
C THR A 1 4.11 -17.57 1.95
N LEU A 2 4.15 -16.24 1.96
CA LEU A 2 5.10 -15.47 1.15
C LEU A 2 6.57 -15.85 1.44
N ILE A 3 6.93 -15.99 2.71
CA ILE A 3 8.27 -16.43 3.13
C ILE A 3 8.56 -17.88 2.72
N ARG A 4 7.58 -18.79 2.86
CA ARG A 4 7.74 -20.19 2.44
C ARG A 4 8.05 -20.28 0.93
N GLY A 5 7.34 -19.53 0.10
CA GLY A 5 7.58 -19.50 -1.34
C GLY A 5 9.00 -19.05 -1.68
N VAL A 6 9.50 -17.99 -1.02
CA VAL A 6 10.90 -17.54 -1.18
C VAL A 6 11.90 -18.64 -0.83
N VAL A 7 11.67 -19.38 0.27
CA VAL A 7 12.56 -20.47 0.68
C VAL A 7 12.52 -21.65 -0.30
N GLU A 8 11.34 -21.99 -0.81
CA GLU A 8 11.15 -23.03 -1.82
C GLU A 8 11.84 -22.67 -3.15
N ASP A 9 11.71 -21.41 -3.58
CA ASP A 9 12.36 -20.91 -4.79
C ASP A 9 13.90 -20.90 -4.66
N LEU A 10 14.42 -20.54 -3.48
CA LEU A 10 15.85 -20.64 -3.17
C LEU A 10 16.33 -22.10 -3.21
N ALA A 11 15.57 -23.03 -2.62
CA ALA A 11 15.89 -24.46 -2.64
C ALA A 11 15.83 -25.05 -4.06
N ALA A 12 15.00 -24.48 -4.94
CA ALA A 12 14.91 -24.83 -6.36
C ALA A 12 16.02 -24.21 -7.23
N GLY A 13 16.88 -23.35 -6.66
CA GLY A 13 17.99 -22.72 -7.38
C GLY A 13 17.59 -21.56 -8.29
N LEU A 14 16.43 -20.94 -8.08
CA LEU A 14 15.99 -19.78 -8.85
C LEU A 14 16.87 -18.54 -8.59
N GLY A 15 16.95 -17.66 -9.59
CA GLY A 15 17.78 -16.47 -9.51
C GLY A 15 17.21 -15.42 -8.54
N PRO A 16 18.05 -14.65 -7.82
CA PRO A 16 17.57 -13.62 -6.88
C PRO A 16 16.61 -12.60 -7.50
N ALA A 17 16.81 -12.24 -8.78
CA ALA A 17 15.94 -11.31 -9.49
C ALA A 17 14.53 -11.89 -9.73
N GLU A 18 14.43 -13.19 -10.03
CA GLU A 18 13.17 -13.89 -10.24
C GLU A 18 12.38 -13.97 -8.94
N ILE A 19 13.06 -14.38 -7.86
CA ILE A 19 12.49 -14.47 -6.51
C ILE A 19 12.01 -13.09 -6.03
N ALA A 20 12.84 -12.05 -6.19
CA ALA A 20 12.46 -10.69 -5.84
C ALA A 20 11.25 -10.21 -6.66
N GLY A 21 11.19 -10.54 -7.96
CA GLY A 21 10.06 -10.23 -8.82
C GLY A 21 8.75 -10.89 -8.34
N ALA A 22 8.82 -12.18 -8.02
CA ALA A 22 7.69 -12.95 -7.49
C ALA A 22 7.22 -12.42 -6.13
N PHE A 23 8.16 -12.04 -5.25
CA PHE A 23 7.87 -11.40 -3.96
C PHE A 23 7.08 -10.09 -4.16
N HIS A 24 7.58 -9.17 -5.00
CA HIS A 24 6.91 -7.89 -5.24
C HIS A 24 5.52 -8.08 -5.85
N ASN A 25 5.35 -9.03 -6.78
CA ASN A 25 4.05 -9.37 -7.35
C ASN A 25 3.09 -9.93 -6.28
N SER A 26 3.57 -10.80 -5.41
CA SER A 26 2.77 -11.36 -4.32
C SER A 26 2.29 -10.29 -3.35
N VAL A 27 3.17 -9.36 -2.95
CA VAL A 27 2.78 -8.23 -2.08
C VAL A 27 1.75 -7.33 -2.76
N ARG A 28 1.95 -7.00 -4.04
CA ARG A 28 0.97 -6.26 -4.85
C ARG A 28 -0.38 -6.95 -4.83
N ASP A 29 -0.44 -8.25 -5.11
CA ASP A 29 -1.69 -9.01 -5.21
C ASP A 29 -2.43 -9.07 -3.88
N ILE A 30 -1.71 -9.18 -2.77
CA ILE A 30 -2.29 -9.10 -1.42
C ILE A 30 -2.94 -7.73 -1.20
N VAL A 31 -2.22 -6.64 -1.44
CA VAL A 31 -2.74 -5.27 -1.25
C VAL A 31 -3.97 -5.04 -2.13
N VAL A 32 -3.88 -5.36 -3.42
CA VAL A 32 -4.96 -5.17 -4.39
C VAL A 32 -6.19 -5.98 -4.03
N THR A 33 -6.02 -7.23 -3.58
CA THR A 33 -7.13 -8.10 -3.16
C THR A 33 -7.85 -7.55 -1.95
N VAL A 34 -7.11 -7.09 -0.93
CA VAL A 34 -7.68 -6.51 0.29
C VAL A 34 -8.45 -5.23 -0.03
N VAL A 35 -7.83 -4.31 -0.77
CA VAL A 35 -8.46 -3.03 -1.15
C VAL A 35 -9.71 -3.25 -1.99
N ASP A 36 -9.68 -4.15 -2.98
CA ASP A 36 -10.84 -4.45 -3.81
C ASP A 36 -11.99 -5.11 -3.03
N ARG A 37 -11.67 -5.93 -2.03
CA ARG A 37 -12.68 -6.48 -1.11
C ARG A 37 -13.32 -5.39 -0.27
N LEU A 38 -12.51 -4.48 0.31
CA LEU A 38 -13.00 -3.37 1.11
C LEU A 38 -13.87 -2.43 0.27
N ARG A 39 -13.39 -2.04 -0.92
CA ARG A 39 -14.16 -1.21 -1.87
C ARG A 39 -15.51 -1.81 -2.19
N ARG A 40 -15.59 -3.11 -2.50
CA ARG A 40 -16.88 -3.77 -2.79
C ARG A 40 -17.82 -3.80 -1.58
N HIS A 41 -17.28 -3.78 -0.37
CA HIS A 41 -18.07 -3.80 0.85
C HIS A 41 -18.53 -2.40 1.30
N THR A 42 -17.69 -1.38 1.13
CA THR A 42 -17.93 -0.02 1.65
C THR A 42 -18.34 0.98 0.58
N GLY A 43 -18.13 0.68 -0.70
CA GLY A 43 -18.27 1.63 -1.81
C GLY A 43 -17.14 2.65 -1.94
N ILE A 44 -16.15 2.65 -1.02
CA ILE A 44 -15.04 3.62 -1.03
C ILE A 44 -14.02 3.23 -2.10
N SER A 45 -13.82 4.10 -3.09
CA SER A 45 -12.86 3.91 -4.19
C SER A 45 -11.60 4.76 -4.08
N ARG A 46 -11.55 5.72 -3.15
CA ARG A 46 -10.38 6.57 -2.92
C ARG A 46 -9.43 5.91 -1.93
N VAL A 47 -8.19 5.66 -2.35
CA VAL A 47 -7.21 4.87 -1.61
C VAL A 47 -5.92 5.67 -1.46
N ALA A 48 -5.55 6.02 -0.24
CA ALA A 48 -4.25 6.61 0.04
C ALA A 48 -3.21 5.52 0.34
N LEU A 49 -2.10 5.48 -0.40
CA LEU A 49 -0.97 4.62 -0.08
C LEU A 49 0.07 5.43 0.70
N THR A 50 0.42 4.97 1.90
CA THR A 50 1.34 5.66 2.82
C THR A 50 2.19 4.65 3.59
N GLY A 51 3.25 5.11 4.23
CA GLY A 51 4.23 4.31 4.94
C GLY A 51 5.51 4.10 4.14
N GLY A 52 6.62 3.82 4.83
CA GLY A 52 7.95 3.68 4.23
C GLY A 52 8.05 2.57 3.17
N VAL A 53 7.19 1.55 3.22
CA VAL A 53 7.13 0.48 2.21
C VAL A 53 6.83 1.03 0.80
N PHE A 54 5.99 2.06 0.70
CA PHE A 54 5.63 2.67 -0.59
C PHE A 54 6.68 3.68 -1.10
N GLN A 55 7.84 3.79 -0.45
CA GLN A 55 9.03 4.41 -1.06
C GLN A 55 9.65 3.54 -2.16
N ASN A 56 9.35 2.23 -2.18
CA ASN A 56 9.77 1.33 -3.23
C ASN A 56 9.00 1.64 -4.52
N ALA A 57 9.62 2.37 -5.45
CA ALA A 57 9.00 2.81 -6.70
C ALA A 57 8.43 1.67 -7.54
N LEU A 58 9.11 0.50 -7.55
CA LEU A 58 8.65 -0.67 -8.29
C LEU A 58 7.36 -1.24 -7.70
N LEU A 59 7.31 -1.41 -6.37
CA LEU A 59 6.12 -1.88 -5.68
C LEU A 59 4.97 -0.88 -5.83
N THR A 60 5.24 0.40 -5.57
CA THR A 60 4.24 1.46 -5.60
C THR A 60 3.63 1.59 -6.99
N GLY A 61 4.44 1.65 -8.06
CA GLY A 61 3.92 1.69 -9.43
C GLY A 61 3.02 0.50 -9.75
N ARG A 62 3.47 -0.73 -9.43
CA ARG A 62 2.68 -1.94 -9.67
C ARG A 62 1.35 -1.96 -8.90
N VAL A 63 1.33 -1.46 -7.67
CA VAL A 63 0.11 -1.38 -6.85
C VAL A 63 -0.84 -0.32 -7.40
N VAL A 64 -0.32 0.89 -7.70
CA VAL A 64 -1.10 1.99 -8.31
C VAL A 64 -1.78 1.51 -9.58
N ASP A 65 -1.02 0.99 -10.55
CA ASP A 65 -1.54 0.52 -11.83
C ASP A 65 -2.62 -0.57 -11.67
N SER A 66 -2.49 -1.41 -10.65
CA SER A 66 -3.43 -2.51 -10.40
C SER A 66 -4.71 -2.06 -9.71
N LEU A 67 -4.62 -1.07 -8.82
CA LEU A 67 -5.77 -0.47 -8.15
C LEU A 67 -6.56 0.44 -9.10
N GLU A 68 -5.88 1.25 -9.92
CA GLU A 68 -6.51 2.12 -10.90
C GLU A 68 -7.26 1.31 -11.96
N ARG A 69 -6.69 0.20 -12.45
CA ARG A 69 -7.40 -0.75 -13.34
C ARG A 69 -8.64 -1.38 -12.71
N LYS A 70 -8.73 -1.41 -11.39
CA LYS A 70 -9.93 -1.85 -10.66
C LYS A 70 -10.92 -0.72 -10.41
N GLY A 71 -10.61 0.52 -10.79
CA GLY A 71 -11.47 1.70 -10.63
C GLY A 71 -11.28 2.42 -9.29
N CYS A 72 -10.11 2.27 -8.65
CA CYS A 72 -9.75 3.07 -7.49
C CYS A 72 -9.06 4.38 -7.91
N GLU A 73 -9.30 5.47 -7.18
CA GLU A 73 -8.50 6.70 -7.23
C GLU A 73 -7.37 6.59 -6.20
N VAL A 74 -6.12 6.53 -6.65
CA VAL A 74 -4.97 6.33 -5.76
C VAL A 74 -4.30 7.67 -5.41
N LEU A 75 -4.09 7.92 -4.12
CA LEU A 75 -3.43 9.12 -3.61
C LEU A 75 -2.04 8.79 -3.06
N LEU A 76 -1.05 9.57 -3.48
CA LEU A 76 0.34 9.50 -3.02
C LEU A 76 0.79 10.86 -2.47
N GLN A 77 1.69 10.84 -1.49
CA GLN A 77 2.29 12.04 -0.91
C GLN A 77 3.29 12.66 -1.89
N ARG A 78 3.18 13.97 -2.13
CA ARG A 78 4.12 14.73 -2.99
C ARG A 78 4.90 15.79 -2.24
N ARG A 79 4.34 16.34 -1.16
CA ARG A 79 4.89 17.48 -0.42
C ARG A 79 5.58 17.09 0.90
N VAL A 80 5.21 15.93 1.43
CA VAL A 80 5.83 15.33 2.61
C VAL A 80 6.24 13.91 2.27
N PRO A 81 7.26 13.35 2.94
CA PRO A 81 7.59 11.94 2.79
C PRO A 81 6.41 11.04 3.14
N CYS A 82 6.27 9.91 2.45
CA CYS A 82 5.30 8.88 2.83
C CYS A 82 5.74 8.07 4.06
N ASN A 83 6.96 8.26 4.55
CA ASN A 83 7.52 7.60 5.73
C ASN A 83 7.37 8.47 6.99
N ASP A 84 8.07 8.11 8.06
CA ASP A 84 7.96 8.77 9.37
C ASP A 84 8.31 10.26 9.34
N GLY A 85 9.06 10.73 8.33
CA GLY A 85 9.30 12.15 8.10
C GLY A 85 8.03 12.97 7.80
N GLY A 86 6.94 12.32 7.37
CA GLY A 86 5.62 12.92 7.18
C GLY A 86 4.60 12.63 8.29
N LEU A 87 4.96 11.82 9.29
CA LEU A 87 4.01 11.32 10.30
C LEU A 87 3.44 12.45 11.18
N SER A 88 4.28 13.41 11.56
CA SER A 88 3.88 14.54 12.41
C SER A 88 2.77 15.39 11.79
N LEU A 89 2.73 15.52 10.46
CA LEU A 89 1.64 16.21 9.76
C LEU A 89 0.30 15.52 9.97
N GLY A 90 0.27 14.18 9.83
CA GLY A 90 -0.94 13.39 10.06
C GLY A 90 -1.40 13.49 11.52
N GLN A 91 -0.47 13.43 12.47
CA GLN A 91 -0.77 13.57 13.90
C GLN A 91 -1.37 14.95 14.22
N ALA A 92 -0.76 16.03 13.72
CA ALA A 92 -1.27 17.39 13.95
C ALA A 92 -2.67 17.57 13.36
N TYR A 93 -2.93 17.04 12.17
CA TYR A 93 -4.25 17.11 11.53
C TYR A 93 -5.32 16.35 12.33
N VAL A 94 -5.03 15.10 12.72
CA VAL A 94 -5.95 14.27 13.51
C VAL A 94 -6.23 14.91 14.87
N ALA A 95 -5.21 15.42 15.56
CA ALA A 95 -5.37 16.11 16.84
C ALA A 95 -6.26 17.36 16.70
N GLY A 96 -6.09 18.14 15.63
CA GLY A 96 -6.93 19.29 15.32
C GLY A 96 -8.39 18.92 15.08
N LEU A 97 -8.66 17.82 14.35
CA LEU A 97 -10.03 17.33 14.14
C LEU A 97 -10.70 16.93 15.46
N VAL A 98 -9.99 16.20 16.32
CA VAL A 98 -10.50 15.77 17.63
C VAL A 98 -10.79 16.99 18.52
N ALA A 99 -9.88 17.96 18.56
CA ALA A 99 -10.06 19.19 19.34
C ALA A 99 -11.27 20.03 18.87
N ALA A 100 -11.59 19.99 17.57
CA ALA A 100 -12.73 20.68 16.98
C ALA A 100 -14.07 19.92 17.13
N GLY A 101 -14.10 18.77 17.82
CA GLY A 101 -15.29 17.93 17.93
C GLY A 101 -15.66 17.18 16.64
N GLY A 102 -14.75 17.11 15.67
CA GLY A 102 -14.95 16.36 14.43
C GLY A 102 -14.80 14.86 14.64
N GLN A 103 -15.59 14.07 13.91
CA GLN A 103 -15.50 12.61 13.92
C GLN A 103 -14.51 12.12 12.84
N LEU A 104 -13.58 11.25 13.23
CA LEU A 104 -12.66 10.57 12.31
C LEU A 104 -13.39 9.40 11.64
N CYS A 105 -14.14 9.74 10.59
CA CYS A 105 -14.92 8.84 9.73
C CYS A 105 -16.17 8.23 10.39
N ALA A 106 -17.27 8.22 9.61
CA ALA A 106 -18.48 7.43 9.80
C ALA A 106 -18.47 6.27 8.79
#